data_AF-A0A7T6XP30-F1
#
_entry.id   AF-A0A7T6XP30-F1
#
_cell.length_a   1.000
_cell.length_b   1.000
_cell.length_c   1.000
_cell.angle_alpha   90.00
_cell.angle_beta   90.00
_cell.angle_gamma   90.00
#
_symmetry.space_group_name_H-M   'P 1'
#
loop_
_entity.id
_entity.type
_entity.pdbx_description
1 polymer ?
#
loop_
_entity_poly.entity_id
_entity_poly.type
_entity_poly.pdbx_seq_one_letter_code
_entity_poly.pdbx_strand_id
1 'polypeptide(L)'
;MVDGTLPTSSLFIQLTPGPNTTILIPTGLRYSDLKLYTAGNKMASGLFFDPLKLLRVAPLLTTTSALLYAWDEHWYLSGFLRSEHKAETETVLPSYFRRFFEQGIFIVAGLNTLTVSTSVANLLTDRPVLDRLRSSQWYWAGLGFTACHFLFVPLIAYPIRDIIENRSQGKSTKDLQRWIDIHRIRVFVADLPAWMSFLVAVLSTIHL
;
A
#
# COMPACT_ATOMS: atom_id res chain seq x y z
N MET A 1 42.11 40.67 -20.12
CA MET A 1 43.49 40.28 -20.45
C MET A 1 44.28 40.17 -19.17
N VAL A 2 44.47 38.95 -18.66
CA VAL A 2 45.68 38.52 -17.96
C VAL A 2 45.87 37.07 -18.38
N ASP A 3 46.88 36.87 -19.20
CA ASP A 3 47.34 35.61 -19.74
C ASP A 3 48.18 34.92 -18.65
N GLY A 4 47.87 33.65 -18.37
CA GLY A 4 48.45 32.90 -17.27
C GLY A 4 48.48 31.42 -17.60
N THR A 5 49.49 31.01 -18.34
CA THR A 5 49.79 29.62 -18.68
C THR A 5 50.17 28.85 -17.43
N LEU A 6 49.38 27.82 -17.08
CA LEU A 6 49.72 26.85 -16.04
C LEU A 6 50.56 25.69 -16.61
N PRO A 7 51.48 25.11 -15.82
CA PRO A 7 52.46 24.15 -16.31
C PRO A 7 51.83 22.80 -16.70
N THR A 8 52.25 22.31 -17.88
CA THR A 8 51.80 21.07 -18.54
C THR A 8 52.49 19.82 -17.99
N SER A 9 52.24 19.44 -16.73
CA SER A 9 52.82 18.20 -16.20
C SER A 9 51.99 17.48 -15.13
N SER A 10 50.68 17.66 -15.08
CA SER A 10 49.81 16.82 -14.23
C SER A 10 48.48 16.54 -14.92
N LEU A 11 48.22 15.28 -15.27
CA LEU A 11 47.03 14.85 -16.02
C LEU A 11 45.73 14.90 -15.18
N PHE A 12 45.84 15.23 -13.88
CA PHE A 12 44.73 15.24 -12.92
C PHE A 12 44.91 16.36 -11.90
N ILE A 13 43.79 17.00 -11.51
CA ILE A 13 43.74 17.90 -10.35
C ILE A 13 43.16 17.12 -9.16
N GLN A 14 43.90 17.07 -8.06
CA GLN A 14 43.48 16.40 -6.83
C GLN A 14 42.71 17.37 -5.95
N LEU A 15 41.42 17.11 -5.71
CA LEU A 15 40.61 17.82 -4.72
C LEU A 15 40.21 16.84 -3.63
N THR A 16 40.44 17.21 -2.37
CA THR A 16 40.15 16.40 -1.18
C THR A 16 38.99 17.01 -0.38
N PRO A 17 37.74 16.56 -0.57
CA PRO A 17 36.66 16.89 0.34
C PRO A 17 36.59 15.80 1.42
N GLY A 18 37.28 16.02 2.55
CA GLY A 18 37.16 15.15 3.73
C GLY A 18 37.94 13.83 3.67
N PRO A 19 38.02 13.08 4.79
CA PRO A 19 39.23 12.37 5.14
C PRO A 19 39.48 11.03 4.43
N ASN A 20 38.66 10.58 3.48
CA ASN A 20 38.90 9.30 2.77
C ASN A 20 38.29 9.20 1.36
N THR A 21 38.18 10.30 0.61
CA THR A 21 37.75 10.22 -0.80
C THR A 21 38.56 11.14 -1.70
N THR A 22 39.42 10.54 -2.51
CA THR A 22 40.18 11.24 -3.56
C THR A 22 39.44 11.08 -4.88
N ILE A 23 38.99 12.18 -5.47
CA ILE A 23 38.40 12.20 -6.82
C ILE A 23 39.48 12.73 -7.77
N LEU A 24 39.87 11.91 -8.74
CA LEU A 24 40.81 12.30 -9.81
C LEU A 24 40.00 12.83 -11.00
N ILE A 25 40.09 14.13 -11.27
CA ILE A 25 39.44 14.75 -12.43
C ILE A 25 40.47 14.97 -13.54
N PRO A 26 40.27 14.44 -14.77
CA PRO A 26 41.17 14.67 -15.90
C PRO A 26 41.27 16.16 -16.24
N THR A 27 42.49 16.66 -16.44
CA THR A 27 42.70 18.04 -16.92
C THR A 27 42.20 18.20 -18.36
N GLY A 28 41.24 19.12 -18.57
CA GLY A 28 40.74 19.48 -19.90
C GLY A 28 39.22 19.43 -20.09
N LEU A 29 38.46 18.97 -19.10
CA LEU A 29 36.99 19.00 -19.14
C LEU A 29 36.48 20.43 -18.98
N ARG A 30 35.65 20.91 -19.92
CA ARG A 30 34.94 22.19 -19.75
C ARG A 30 33.94 22.05 -18.62
N TYR A 31 33.59 23.15 -17.98
CA TYR A 31 32.57 23.17 -16.91
C TYR A 31 31.23 22.54 -17.34
N SER A 32 30.88 22.62 -18.64
CA SER A 32 29.75 21.91 -19.24
C SER A 32 29.85 20.39 -19.12
N ASP A 33 31.06 19.86 -19.29
CA ASP A 33 31.33 18.43 -19.30
C ASP A 33 31.38 17.88 -17.87
N LEU A 34 31.78 18.71 -16.90
CA LEU A 34 31.66 18.40 -15.47
C LEU A 34 30.18 18.31 -15.03
N LYS A 35 29.32 19.20 -15.54
CA LYS A 35 27.87 19.08 -15.34
C LYS A 35 27.31 17.82 -15.99
N LEU A 36 27.78 17.44 -17.17
CA LEU A 36 27.39 16.20 -17.85
C LEU A 36 27.90 14.94 -17.14
N TYR A 37 29.08 14.93 -16.55
CA TYR A 37 29.61 13.79 -15.79
C TYR A 37 28.89 13.63 -14.45
N THR A 38 28.61 14.75 -13.76
CA THR A 38 27.83 14.76 -12.52
C THR A 38 26.34 14.45 -12.78
N ALA A 39 25.79 14.90 -13.92
CA ALA A 39 24.45 14.54 -14.37
C ALA A 39 24.39 13.08 -14.86
N GLY A 40 25.42 12.58 -15.53
CA GLY A 40 25.54 11.19 -15.98
C GLY A 40 25.56 10.21 -14.83
N ASN A 41 26.28 10.52 -13.74
CA ASN A 41 26.24 9.73 -12.51
C ASN A 41 24.91 9.87 -11.74
N LYS A 42 24.15 10.96 -11.92
CA LYS A 42 22.77 11.08 -11.42
C LYS A 42 21.74 10.38 -12.30
N MET A 43 22.01 10.19 -13.61
CA MET A 43 21.09 9.58 -14.56
C MET A 43 21.30 8.07 -14.73
N ALA A 44 22.53 7.56 -14.54
CA ALA A 44 22.84 6.12 -14.49
C ALA A 44 22.26 5.40 -13.24
N SER A 45 21.49 6.15 -12.48
CA SER A 45 20.89 5.80 -11.22
C SER A 45 19.37 5.59 -11.39
N GLY A 46 18.78 6.01 -12.52
CA GLY A 46 17.36 6.31 -12.84
C GLY A 46 16.20 5.33 -12.51
N LEU A 47 16.39 4.40 -11.58
CA LEU A 47 15.36 3.70 -10.84
C LEU A 47 15.53 3.94 -9.31
N PHE A 48 15.89 5.16 -8.88
CA PHE A 48 15.87 5.49 -7.44
C PHE A 48 14.43 5.56 -6.97
N PHE A 49 14.03 4.51 -6.27
CA PHE A 49 12.85 4.45 -5.41
C PHE A 49 12.79 5.71 -4.53
N ASP A 50 11.85 6.62 -4.81
CA ASP A 50 11.59 7.78 -3.95
C ASP A 50 10.76 7.30 -2.75
N PRO A 51 11.36 7.19 -1.55
CA PRO A 51 10.69 6.59 -0.40
C PRO A 51 9.47 7.41 0.04
N LEU A 52 9.49 8.72 -0.21
CA LEU A 52 8.39 9.61 0.15
C LEU A 52 7.22 9.45 -0.80
N LYS A 53 7.47 9.31 -2.10
CA LYS A 53 6.43 8.97 -3.09
C LYS A 53 5.83 7.60 -2.82
N LEU A 54 6.66 6.61 -2.49
CA LEU A 54 6.15 5.30 -2.09
C LEU A 54 5.26 5.43 -0.85
N LEU A 55 5.74 6.11 0.19
CA LEU A 55 4.97 6.30 1.42
C LEU A 55 3.61 6.92 1.13
N ARG A 56 3.54 7.94 0.26
CA ARG A 56 2.29 8.61 -0.14
C ARG A 56 1.31 7.69 -0.84
N VAL A 57 1.80 6.84 -1.73
CA VAL A 57 0.99 5.92 -2.55
C VAL A 57 0.63 4.63 -1.79
N ALA A 58 1.39 4.26 -0.75
CA ALA A 58 1.22 3.01 -0.03
C ALA A 58 -0.20 2.80 0.53
N PRO A 59 -0.87 3.76 1.20
CA PRO A 59 -2.24 3.57 1.67
C PRO A 59 -3.24 3.25 0.55
N LEU A 60 -3.07 3.84 -0.63
CA LEU A 60 -3.91 3.55 -1.78
C LEU A 60 -3.65 2.14 -2.32
N LEU A 61 -2.37 1.72 -2.41
CA LEU A 61 -2.03 0.37 -2.86
C LEU A 61 -2.60 -0.68 -1.92
N THR A 62 -2.41 -0.51 -0.62
CA THR A 62 -2.87 -1.50 0.37
C THR A 62 -4.38 -1.55 0.49
N THR A 63 -5.08 -0.42 0.39
CA THR A 63 -6.56 -0.43 0.33
C THR A 63 -7.09 -0.97 -0.99
N THR A 64 -6.39 -0.77 -2.11
CA THR A 64 -6.73 -1.42 -3.40
C THR A 64 -6.61 -2.93 -3.27
N SER A 65 -5.49 -3.43 -2.72
CA SER A 65 -5.31 -4.87 -2.47
C SER A 65 -6.36 -5.43 -1.51
N ALA A 66 -6.71 -4.69 -0.44
CA ALA A 66 -7.75 -5.12 0.49
C ALA A 66 -9.14 -5.16 -0.16
N LEU A 67 -9.45 -4.20 -1.03
CA LEU A 67 -10.73 -4.14 -1.75
C LEU A 67 -10.84 -5.26 -2.79
N LEU A 68 -9.75 -5.54 -3.53
CA LEU A 68 -9.69 -6.68 -4.44
C LEU A 68 -9.83 -8.01 -3.69
N TYR A 69 -9.12 -8.16 -2.56
CA TYR A 69 -9.28 -9.34 -1.72
C TYR A 69 -10.73 -9.50 -1.25
N ALA A 70 -11.37 -8.45 -0.76
CA ALA A 70 -12.77 -8.49 -0.36
C ALA A 70 -13.71 -8.87 -1.51
N TRP A 71 -13.45 -8.36 -2.71
CA TRP A 71 -14.20 -8.75 -3.92
C TRP A 71 -14.04 -10.24 -4.23
N ASP A 72 -12.83 -10.77 -4.14
CA ASP A 72 -12.54 -12.19 -4.33
C ASP A 72 -13.24 -13.05 -3.25
N GLU A 73 -13.22 -12.62 -1.98
CA GLU A 73 -13.98 -13.29 -0.92
C GLU A 73 -15.46 -13.36 -1.29
N HIS A 74 -16.06 -12.25 -1.71
CA HIS A 74 -17.46 -12.21 -2.11
C HIS A 74 -17.75 -13.13 -3.29
N TRP A 75 -16.93 -13.07 -4.34
CA TRP A 75 -17.11 -13.85 -5.56
C TRP A 75 -17.00 -15.35 -5.31
N TYR A 76 -15.92 -15.80 -4.68
CA TYR A 76 -15.69 -17.22 -4.41
C TYR A 76 -16.73 -17.79 -3.44
N LEU A 77 -17.05 -17.06 -2.38
CA LEU A 77 -17.96 -17.55 -1.36
C LEU A 77 -19.42 -17.53 -1.83
N SER A 78 -19.83 -16.57 -2.66
CA SER A 78 -21.19 -16.57 -3.22
C SER A 78 -21.46 -17.77 -4.12
N GLY A 79 -20.43 -18.39 -4.70
CA GLY A 79 -20.55 -19.63 -5.46
C GLY A 79 -21.14 -20.80 -4.65
N PHE A 80 -20.83 -20.87 -3.36
CA PHE A 80 -21.37 -21.89 -2.44
C PHE A 80 -22.86 -21.71 -2.12
N LEU A 81 -23.47 -20.57 -2.47
CA LEU A 81 -24.89 -20.34 -2.24
C LEU A 81 -25.79 -20.87 -3.36
N ARG A 82 -25.22 -21.42 -4.44
CA ARG A 82 -25.99 -22.00 -5.55
C ARG A 82 -26.68 -23.28 -5.11
N SER A 83 -27.94 -23.44 -5.51
CA SER A 83 -28.77 -24.60 -5.13
C SER A 83 -28.35 -25.92 -5.77
N GLU A 84 -27.61 -25.87 -6.87
CA GLU A 84 -27.24 -27.02 -7.72
C GLU A 84 -26.44 -28.10 -6.97
N HIS A 85 -25.63 -27.70 -5.98
CA HIS A 85 -24.76 -28.60 -5.20
C HIS A 85 -24.89 -28.36 -3.70
N LYS A 86 -26.12 -28.10 -3.25
CA LYS A 86 -26.35 -27.67 -1.87
C LYS A 86 -25.92 -28.75 -0.86
N ALA A 87 -26.24 -30.02 -1.08
CA ALA A 87 -25.92 -31.09 -0.14
C ALA A 87 -24.40 -31.27 0.03
N GLU A 88 -23.67 -31.23 -1.09
CA GLU A 88 -22.22 -31.31 -1.13
C GLU A 88 -21.58 -30.08 -0.48
N THR A 89 -22.11 -28.90 -0.77
CA THR A 89 -21.64 -27.65 -0.19
C THR A 89 -21.82 -27.63 1.32
N GLU A 90 -22.98 -28.01 1.82
CA GLU A 90 -23.26 -28.06 3.26
C GLU A 90 -22.32 -29.01 4.01
N THR A 91 -21.80 -30.03 3.32
CA THR A 91 -20.82 -30.99 3.86
C THR A 91 -19.40 -30.42 3.88
N VAL A 92 -18.99 -29.73 2.81
CA VAL A 92 -17.60 -29.26 2.62
C VAL A 92 -17.35 -27.88 3.25
N LEU A 93 -18.38 -27.04 3.33
CA LEU A 93 -18.22 -25.63 3.69
C LEU A 93 -17.56 -25.42 5.06
N PRO A 94 -17.91 -26.14 6.14
CA PRO A 94 -17.25 -25.94 7.45
C PRO A 94 -15.73 -26.12 7.42
N SER A 95 -15.22 -27.17 6.75
CA SER A 95 -13.79 -27.46 6.69
C SER A 95 -13.06 -26.52 5.73
N TYR A 96 -13.67 -26.19 4.59
CA TYR A 96 -13.17 -25.19 3.66
C TYR A 96 -13.04 -23.82 4.34
N PHE A 97 -14.11 -23.36 5.00
CA PHE A 97 -14.19 -22.03 5.59
C PHE A 97 -13.21 -21.87 6.74
N ARG A 98 -12.97 -22.92 7.54
CA ARG A 98 -11.90 -22.95 8.55
C ARG A 98 -10.55 -22.64 7.92
N ARG A 99 -10.18 -23.39 6.88
CA ARG A 99 -8.89 -23.23 6.20
C ARG A 99 -8.75 -21.86 5.54
N PHE A 100 -9.82 -21.40 4.90
CA PHE A 100 -9.90 -20.10 4.25
C PHE A 100 -9.65 -18.96 5.26
N PHE A 101 -10.34 -18.96 6.40
CA PHE A 101 -10.20 -17.91 7.42
C PHE A 101 -8.87 -17.93 8.16
N GLU A 102 -8.31 -19.11 8.43
CA GLU A 102 -6.99 -19.25 9.05
C GLU A 102 -5.88 -18.56 8.24
N GLN A 103 -6.03 -18.49 6.91
CA GLN A 103 -5.09 -17.76 6.05
C GLN A 103 -5.52 -16.32 5.81
N GLY A 104 -6.79 -16.10 5.53
CA GLY A 104 -7.32 -14.78 5.18
C GLY A 104 -7.11 -13.74 6.27
N ILE A 105 -7.16 -14.14 7.54
CA ILE A 105 -6.93 -13.22 8.66
C ILE A 105 -5.55 -12.56 8.61
N PHE A 106 -4.51 -13.28 8.20
CA PHE A 106 -3.16 -12.72 8.11
C PHE A 106 -3.03 -11.74 6.94
N ILE A 107 -3.69 -12.01 5.81
CA ILE A 107 -3.74 -11.12 4.66
C ILE A 107 -4.44 -9.82 5.04
N VAL A 108 -5.64 -9.92 5.61
CA VAL A 108 -6.45 -8.75 6.01
C VAL A 108 -5.76 -7.95 7.13
N ALA A 109 -5.21 -8.62 8.14
CA ALA A 109 -4.48 -7.95 9.21
C ALA A 109 -3.23 -7.24 8.68
N GLY A 110 -2.46 -7.88 7.79
CA GLY A 110 -1.27 -7.29 7.19
C GLY A 110 -1.58 -6.05 6.35
N LEU A 111 -2.56 -6.15 5.45
CA LEU A 111 -2.97 -5.04 4.57
C LEU A 111 -3.51 -3.85 5.37
N ASN A 112 -4.37 -4.09 6.37
CA ASN A 112 -4.91 -3.00 7.19
C ASN A 112 -3.83 -2.40 8.11
N THR A 113 -2.94 -3.22 8.68
CA THR A 113 -1.80 -2.71 9.48
C THR A 113 -0.90 -1.81 8.64
N LEU A 114 -0.58 -2.23 7.41
CA LEU A 114 0.24 -1.43 6.51
C LEU A 114 -0.47 -0.14 6.09
N THR A 115 -1.78 -0.21 5.80
CA THR A 115 -2.61 0.97 5.50
C THR A 115 -2.57 1.98 6.64
N VAL A 116 -2.87 1.54 7.87
CA VAL A 116 -2.87 2.40 9.07
C VAL A 116 -1.48 3.00 9.29
N SER A 117 -0.44 2.18 9.30
CA SER A 117 0.93 2.61 9.60
C SER A 117 1.44 3.63 8.58
N THR A 118 1.22 3.39 7.29
CA THR A 118 1.66 4.31 6.23
C THR A 118 0.81 5.57 6.16
N SER A 119 -0.48 5.50 6.48
CA SER A 119 -1.34 6.69 6.59
C SER A 119 -0.89 7.60 7.73
N VAL A 120 -0.64 7.02 8.91
CA VAL A 120 -0.10 7.75 10.07
C VAL A 120 1.26 8.35 9.74
N ALA A 121 2.16 7.59 9.12
CA ALA A 121 3.47 8.10 8.71
C ALA A 121 3.36 9.29 7.73
N ASN A 122 2.49 9.24 6.72
CA ASN A 122 2.23 10.40 5.84
C ASN A 122 1.79 11.64 6.63
N LEU A 123 0.89 11.45 7.59
CA LEU A 123 0.36 12.51 8.44
C LEU A 123 1.41 13.09 9.40
N LEU A 124 2.47 12.37 9.72
CA LEU A 124 3.54 12.82 10.62
C LEU A 124 4.73 13.42 9.88
N THR A 125 5.04 12.97 8.65
CA THR A 125 6.24 13.39 7.92
C THR A 125 6.14 14.81 7.36
N ASP A 126 5.09 15.13 6.60
CA ASP A 126 4.98 16.41 5.86
C ASP A 126 3.58 17.05 5.98
N ARG A 127 3.01 17.02 7.18
CA ARG A 127 1.66 17.53 7.44
C ARG A 127 1.40 18.93 6.85
N PRO A 128 2.28 19.94 7.01
CA PRO A 128 2.06 21.27 6.45
C PRO A 128 1.93 21.30 4.92
N VAL A 129 2.68 20.44 4.21
CA VAL A 129 2.60 20.31 2.75
C VAL A 129 1.27 19.68 2.37
N LEU A 130 0.87 18.61 3.08
CA LEU A 130 -0.42 17.96 2.85
C LEU A 130 -1.61 18.90 3.13
N ASP A 131 -1.51 19.74 4.16
CA ASP A 131 -2.53 20.73 4.50
C ASP A 131 -2.65 21.80 3.41
N ARG A 132 -1.53 22.32 2.89
CA ARG A 132 -1.52 23.27 1.76
C ARG A 132 -2.23 22.70 0.53
N LEU A 133 -2.04 21.41 0.26
CA LEU A 133 -2.68 20.70 -0.85
C LEU A 133 -4.09 20.20 -0.51
N ARG A 134 -4.59 20.44 0.71
CA ARG A 134 -5.86 19.89 1.22
C ARG A 134 -5.95 18.36 1.10
N SER A 135 -4.81 17.67 1.04
CA SER A 135 -4.71 16.20 0.96
C SER A 135 -4.84 15.55 2.34
N SER A 136 -4.45 16.30 3.36
CA SER A 136 -4.33 15.87 4.74
C SER A 136 -5.65 15.41 5.40
N GLN A 137 -6.77 16.02 4.98
CA GLN A 137 -8.14 15.63 5.38
C GLN A 137 -8.54 14.28 4.78
N TRP A 138 -8.05 13.96 3.58
CA TRP A 138 -8.34 12.71 2.89
C TRP A 138 -7.55 11.54 3.49
N TYR A 139 -6.31 11.77 3.92
CA TYR A 139 -5.57 10.80 4.73
C TYR A 139 -6.28 10.51 6.07
N TRP A 140 -6.81 11.54 6.76
CA TRP A 140 -7.59 11.33 7.99
C TRP A 140 -8.90 10.59 7.73
N ALA A 141 -9.64 10.95 6.69
CA ALA A 141 -10.88 10.28 6.33
C ALA A 141 -10.62 8.80 5.99
N GLY A 142 -9.62 8.52 5.14
CA GLY A 142 -9.22 7.16 4.79
C GLY A 142 -8.83 6.35 6.02
N LEU A 143 -8.01 6.91 6.91
CA LEU A 143 -7.62 6.28 8.17
C LEU A 143 -8.84 5.99 9.07
N GLY A 144 -9.78 6.93 9.17
CA GLY A 144 -11.02 6.76 9.92
C GLY A 144 -11.88 5.61 9.37
N PHE A 145 -12.08 5.55 8.05
CA PHE A 145 -12.82 4.46 7.43
C PHE A 145 -12.10 3.10 7.54
N THR A 146 -10.77 3.07 7.43
CA THR A 146 -9.98 1.86 7.73
C THR A 146 -10.13 1.43 9.19
N ALA A 147 -10.23 2.37 10.14
CA ALA A 147 -10.54 2.04 11.53
C ALA A 147 -11.96 1.46 11.67
N CYS A 148 -12.95 2.03 10.96
CA CYS A 148 -14.32 1.53 10.94
C CYS A 148 -14.44 0.08 10.44
N HIS A 149 -13.55 -0.38 9.56
CA HIS A 149 -13.48 -1.80 9.15
C HIS A 149 -13.46 -2.74 10.36
N PHE A 150 -12.65 -2.40 11.38
CA PHE A 150 -12.47 -3.25 12.56
C PHE A 150 -13.71 -3.31 13.46
N LEU A 151 -14.64 -2.36 13.34
CA LEU A 151 -15.92 -2.41 14.07
C LEU A 151 -16.80 -3.59 13.62
N PHE A 152 -16.54 -4.15 12.43
CA PHE A 152 -17.27 -5.31 11.90
C PHE A 152 -16.70 -6.65 12.39
N VAL A 153 -15.54 -6.68 13.02
CA VAL A 153 -14.93 -7.91 13.57
C VAL A 153 -15.90 -8.71 14.45
N PRO A 154 -16.57 -8.14 15.48
CA PRO A 154 -17.53 -8.90 16.27
C PRO A 154 -18.72 -9.40 15.45
N LEU A 155 -19.20 -8.63 14.47
CA LEU A 155 -20.34 -9.01 13.63
C LEU A 155 -20.00 -10.18 12.70
N ILE A 156 -18.79 -10.19 12.16
CA ILE A 156 -18.28 -11.23 11.25
C ILE A 156 -17.85 -12.49 12.01
N ALA A 157 -17.35 -12.36 13.24
CA ALA A 157 -16.90 -13.50 14.05
C ALA A 157 -18.01 -14.52 14.35
N TYR A 158 -19.27 -14.07 14.55
CA TYR A 158 -20.37 -15.00 14.85
C TYR A 158 -20.69 -15.95 13.68
N PRO A 159 -20.99 -15.47 12.45
CA PRO A 159 -21.17 -16.35 11.31
C PRO A 159 -19.97 -17.27 11.03
N ILE A 160 -18.73 -16.78 11.18
CA ILE A 160 -17.54 -17.61 11.00
C ILE A 160 -17.58 -18.81 11.94
N ARG A 161 -17.84 -18.56 13.23
CA ARG A 161 -17.93 -19.63 14.23
C ARG A 161 -19.06 -20.61 13.91
N ASP A 162 -20.23 -20.08 13.54
CA ASP A 162 -21.39 -20.90 13.24
C ASP A 162 -21.14 -21.84 12.05
N ILE A 163 -20.42 -21.37 11.02
CA ILE A 163 -19.98 -22.18 9.86
C ILE A 163 -18.92 -23.22 10.27
N ILE A 164 -17.82 -22.79 10.90
CA ILE A 164 -16.66 -23.65 11.21
C ILE A 164 -17.02 -24.76 12.18
N GLU A 165 -17.90 -24.47 13.15
CA GLU A 165 -18.37 -25.45 14.13
C GLU A 165 -19.64 -26.19 13.68
N ASN A 166 -20.12 -25.93 12.45
CA ASN A 166 -21.35 -26.50 11.88
C ASN A 166 -22.55 -26.41 12.84
N ARG A 167 -22.73 -25.26 13.51
CA ARG A 167 -23.78 -25.08 14.54
C ARG A 167 -25.19 -25.18 13.98
N SER A 168 -25.35 -24.86 12.70
CA SER A 168 -26.62 -25.00 11.98
C SER A 168 -26.90 -26.43 11.48
N GLN A 169 -26.08 -27.43 11.84
CA GLN A 169 -26.32 -28.86 11.60
C GLN A 169 -26.61 -29.19 10.13
N GLY A 170 -25.67 -28.89 9.23
CA GLY A 170 -25.82 -29.12 7.78
C GLY A 170 -26.65 -28.04 7.05
N LYS A 171 -26.77 -26.85 7.66
CA LYS A 171 -27.37 -25.64 7.07
C LYS A 171 -26.41 -24.44 7.11
N SER A 172 -25.11 -24.70 7.06
CA SER A 172 -24.00 -23.74 7.00
C SER A 172 -24.10 -22.72 5.85
N THR A 173 -24.80 -23.01 4.74
CA THR A 173 -25.00 -22.01 3.67
C THR A 173 -25.84 -20.81 4.15
N LYS A 174 -26.72 -21.01 5.14
CA LYS A 174 -27.47 -19.91 5.78
C LYS A 174 -26.53 -18.97 6.55
N ASP A 175 -25.58 -19.54 7.27
CA ASP A 175 -24.60 -18.78 8.04
C ASP A 175 -23.61 -18.07 7.12
N LEU A 176 -23.26 -18.70 5.99
CA LEU A 176 -22.48 -18.07 4.93
C LEU A 176 -23.21 -16.88 4.29
N GLN A 177 -24.51 -17.01 4.00
CA GLN A 177 -25.31 -15.89 3.51
C GLN A 177 -25.25 -14.72 4.50
N ARG A 178 -25.43 -14.99 5.80
CA ARG A 178 -25.32 -13.97 6.84
C ARG A 178 -23.93 -13.32 6.88
N TRP A 179 -22.87 -14.11 6.70
CA TRP A 179 -21.51 -13.59 6.61
C TRP A 179 -21.36 -12.65 5.39
N ILE A 180 -21.84 -13.07 4.22
CA ILE A 180 -21.78 -12.29 2.96
C ILE A 180 -22.54 -10.97 3.12
N ASP A 181 -23.71 -10.98 3.75
CA ASP A 181 -24.52 -9.77 3.94
C ASP A 181 -23.77 -8.73 4.78
N ILE A 182 -23.17 -9.15 5.90
CA ILE A 182 -22.36 -8.28 6.77
C ILE A 182 -21.10 -7.80 6.03
N HIS A 183 -20.41 -8.71 5.35
CA HIS A 183 -19.22 -8.42 4.56
C HIS A 183 -19.50 -7.33 3.51
N ARG A 184 -20.61 -7.45 2.76
CA ARG A 184 -20.99 -6.45 1.74
C ARG A 184 -21.21 -5.08 2.36
N ILE A 185 -21.93 -5.01 3.48
CA ILE A 185 -22.14 -3.75 4.20
C ILE A 185 -20.79 -3.14 4.59
N ARG A 186 -19.89 -3.92 5.21
CA ARG A 186 -18.54 -3.47 5.59
C ARG A 186 -17.80 -2.90 4.38
N VAL A 187 -17.81 -3.60 3.25
CA VAL A 187 -17.13 -3.14 2.03
C VAL A 187 -17.68 -1.79 1.57
N PHE A 188 -19.00 -1.61 1.55
CA PHE A 188 -19.61 -0.37 1.07
C PHE A 188 -19.43 0.81 2.02
N VAL A 189 -19.44 0.60 3.35
CA VAL A 189 -19.44 1.70 4.32
C VAL A 189 -18.07 2.01 4.92
N ALA A 190 -17.11 1.09 4.80
CA ALA A 190 -15.75 1.25 5.31
C ALA A 190 -14.70 1.13 4.19
N ASP A 191 -14.63 -0.03 3.53
CA ASP A 191 -13.50 -0.35 2.64
C ASP A 191 -13.48 0.55 1.39
N LEU A 192 -14.62 0.73 0.73
CA LEU A 192 -14.74 1.56 -0.47
C LEU A 192 -14.55 3.07 -0.16
N PRO A 193 -15.18 3.65 0.89
CA PRO A 193 -14.89 5.03 1.30
C PRO A 193 -13.43 5.26 1.70
N ALA A 194 -12.79 4.29 2.37
CA ALA A 194 -11.36 4.37 2.69
C ALA A 194 -10.51 4.45 1.41
N TRP A 195 -10.74 3.54 0.47
CA TRP A 195 -10.05 3.52 -0.81
C TRP A 195 -10.25 4.83 -1.60
N MET A 196 -11.48 5.32 -1.71
CA MET A 196 -11.80 6.59 -2.38
C MET A 196 -11.05 7.77 -1.73
N SER A 197 -10.99 7.80 -0.40
CA SER A 197 -10.28 8.85 0.33
C SER A 197 -8.79 8.83 0.00
N PHE A 198 -8.14 7.67 0.05
CA PHE A 198 -6.72 7.56 -0.30
C PHE A 198 -6.44 7.81 -1.78
N LEU A 199 -7.38 7.48 -2.68
CA LEU A 199 -7.26 7.81 -4.09
C LEU A 199 -7.17 9.33 -4.27
N VAL A 200 -8.10 10.08 -3.66
CA VAL A 200 -8.09 11.55 -3.73
C VAL A 200 -6.83 12.12 -3.06
N ALA A 201 -6.40 11.55 -1.94
CA ALA A 201 -5.17 11.96 -1.25
C ALA A 201 -3.95 11.85 -2.18
N VAL A 202 -3.80 10.70 -2.85
CA VAL A 202 -2.69 10.42 -3.78
C VAL A 202 -2.75 11.31 -5.01
N LEU A 203 -3.92 11.45 -5.65
CA LEU A 203 -4.08 12.33 -6.81
C LEU A 203 -3.69 13.78 -6.47
N SER A 204 -3.94 14.20 -5.24
CA SER A 204 -3.56 15.53 -4.75
C SER A 204 -2.06 15.66 -4.46
N THR A 205 -1.31 14.56 -4.30
CA THR A 205 0.11 14.58 -3.90
C THR A 205 1.07 13.97 -4.93
N ILE A 206 0.57 13.40 -6.03
CA ILE A 206 1.37 12.63 -7.00
C ILE A 206 2.46 13.47 -7.71
N HIS A 207 2.30 14.79 -7.72
CA HIS A 207 3.24 15.73 -8.33
C HIS A 207 4.37 16.17 -7.39
N LEU A 208 4.26 15.86 -6.09
CA LEU A 208 5.31 16.09 -5.11
C LEU A 208 6.37 14.97 -5.20
#